data_AF-A0A1V5GYC2-F1
#
_entry.id   AF-A0A1V5GYC2-F1
#
_cell.length_a   1.000
_cell.length_b   1.000
_cell.length_c   1.000
_cell.angle_alpha   90.00
_cell.angle_beta   90.00
_cell.angle_gamma   90.00
#
_symmetry.space_group_name_H-M   'P 1'
#
loop_
_entity.id
_entity.type
_entity.pdbx_description
1 polymer ?
#
loop_
_entity_poly.entity_id
_entity_poly.type
_entity_poly.pdbx_seq_one_letter_code
_entity_poly.pdbx_strand_id
1 'polypeptide(L)'
;MALSVSSWFKVQLESTGVQPVRKFWVNSTDYTTRVLKWPRISRVANEYRATTINISLANNDGALNTFYVTTYNMLADCSLQLGFTTDSGTTEMATLYRGKLQSVRYPKEGTIELKVRDRLWDFTQKKIGDTNSYMIDIGSTLPSDLAWTLCTCYGGMSTVASTSNPDIDYTSFLEWAAQFSQDNLRVAAHYEGEKITDALEAIARMTESAIWVDGGNKIRFCRFIEPSSLDTVFTRSKTKNLAIDVEKQRVINTQYVFFNYSVASDYWTDVVVDVRSTSVTSWGACEDIVQDESVWFVDSATALNLAQRRTDRFQFPPAIYKIDTALYGLEREIGETIRLVNSFYQVNSMGGFRIMGMDYDMDTGGLTFTLDEAAVGGGGGGYSSYYGGAFYLDYSDLDGNDMLL
;
A
#
# COMPACT_ATOMS: atom_id res chain seq x y z
N MET A 1 -6.78 8.26 3.88
CA MET A 1 -7.34 9.05 4.97
C MET A 1 -7.33 8.14 6.17
N ALA A 2 -6.45 8.46 7.11
CA ALA A 2 -6.41 7.94 8.46
C ALA A 2 -7.78 7.52 9.05
N LEU A 3 -7.78 6.54 9.98
CA LEU A 3 -8.99 6.09 10.68
C LEU A 3 -9.92 7.28 10.98
N SER A 4 -11.17 7.21 10.53
CA SER A 4 -12.17 8.26 10.74
C SER A 4 -12.63 8.27 12.20
N VAL A 5 -11.80 8.82 13.07
CA VAL A 5 -12.00 8.87 14.53
C VAL A 5 -11.87 10.31 15.06
N SER A 6 -12.47 10.55 16.21
CA SER A 6 -12.42 11.83 16.89
C SER A 6 -11.01 12.19 17.37
N SER A 7 -10.77 13.48 17.64
CA SER A 7 -9.53 13.92 18.30
C SER A 7 -9.36 13.30 19.69
N TRP A 8 -10.46 13.04 20.41
CA TRP A 8 -10.42 12.34 21.70
C TRP A 8 -9.88 10.92 21.54
N PHE A 9 -10.33 10.18 20.53
CA PHE A 9 -9.83 8.85 20.23
C PHE A 9 -8.33 8.86 19.96
N LYS A 10 -7.84 9.83 19.18
CA LYS A 10 -6.40 9.99 18.90
C LYS A 10 -5.59 10.23 20.19
N VAL A 11 -6.13 11.02 21.13
CA VAL A 11 -5.51 11.19 22.45
C VAL A 11 -5.47 9.88 23.25
N GLN A 12 -6.48 9.02 23.12
CA GLN A 12 -6.45 7.70 23.77
C GLN A 12 -5.39 6.77 23.16
N LEU A 13 -5.20 6.79 21.83
CA LEU A 13 -4.11 6.05 21.16
C LEU A 13 -2.72 6.46 21.68
N GLU A 14 -2.59 7.71 22.12
CA GLU A 14 -1.37 8.29 22.67
C GLU A 14 -1.12 7.99 24.15
N SER A 15 -2.15 7.55 24.87
CA SER A 15 -2.14 7.46 26.33
C SER A 15 -1.53 6.15 26.81
N THR A 16 -0.70 6.23 27.86
CA THR A 16 -0.18 5.05 28.55
C THR A 16 -1.16 4.63 29.64
N GLY A 17 -1.76 3.44 29.53
CA GLY A 17 -2.61 2.86 30.58
C GLY A 17 -4.09 2.75 30.22
N VAL A 18 -4.51 3.25 29.06
CA VAL A 18 -5.87 3.05 28.56
C VAL A 18 -5.99 1.64 28.00
N GLN A 19 -7.04 0.92 28.41
CA GLN A 19 -7.34 -0.42 27.90
C GLN A 19 -8.29 -0.30 26.70
N PRO A 20 -7.84 -0.67 25.49
CA PRO A 20 -8.72 -0.63 24.34
C PRO A 20 -9.79 -1.73 24.43
N VAL A 21 -10.98 -1.40 23.96
CA VAL A 21 -12.06 -2.35 23.72
C VAL A 21 -11.88 -2.93 22.33
N ARG A 22 -11.91 -4.25 22.19
CA ARG A 22 -11.85 -4.94 20.91
C ARG A 22 -13.21 -5.53 20.63
N LYS A 23 -13.67 -5.46 19.38
CA LYS A 23 -14.87 -6.17 18.94
C LYS A 23 -14.63 -7.00 17.70
N PHE A 24 -15.24 -8.18 17.68
CA PHE A 24 -15.29 -9.05 16.52
C PHE A 24 -16.74 -9.33 16.16
N TRP A 25 -17.12 -8.95 14.94
CA TRP A 25 -18.46 -9.14 14.42
C TRP A 25 -18.43 -10.10 13.24
N VAL A 26 -19.44 -10.99 13.20
CA VAL A 26 -19.78 -11.77 12.01
C VAL A 26 -21.23 -11.45 11.65
N ASN A 27 -21.42 -10.92 10.45
CA ASN A 27 -22.62 -10.22 10.00
C ASN A 27 -23.01 -9.10 10.98
N SER A 28 -24.02 -9.35 11.80
CA SER A 28 -24.52 -8.41 12.82
C SER A 28 -24.47 -8.98 14.23
N THR A 29 -23.77 -10.10 14.43
CA THR A 29 -23.63 -10.76 15.72
C THR A 29 -22.24 -10.53 16.29
N ASP A 30 -22.20 -10.13 17.56
CA ASP A 30 -20.97 -9.90 18.31
C ASP A 30 -20.43 -11.24 18.85
N TYR A 31 -19.22 -11.61 18.42
CA TYR A 31 -18.51 -12.82 18.84
C TYR A 31 -17.32 -12.53 19.75
N THR A 32 -17.18 -11.29 20.24
CA THR A 32 -16.03 -10.82 21.03
C THR A 32 -15.73 -11.70 22.23
N THR A 33 -16.75 -12.13 22.97
CA THR A 33 -16.59 -12.95 24.18
C THR A 33 -16.12 -14.37 23.89
N ARG A 34 -16.14 -14.79 22.63
CA ARG A 34 -15.65 -16.10 22.18
C ARG A 34 -14.25 -16.03 21.60
N VAL A 35 -13.69 -14.85 21.35
CA VAL A 35 -12.34 -14.74 20.76
C VAL A 35 -11.31 -15.27 21.75
N LEU A 36 -10.61 -16.33 21.35
CA LEU A 36 -9.50 -16.93 22.10
C LEU A 36 -8.17 -16.27 21.77
N LYS A 37 -8.00 -15.86 20.50
CA LYS A 37 -6.79 -15.20 20.01
C LYS A 37 -7.19 -14.16 18.96
N TRP A 38 -6.77 -12.92 19.21
CA TRP A 38 -6.95 -11.84 18.25
C TRP A 38 -5.90 -11.92 17.12
N PRO A 39 -6.25 -11.48 15.90
CA PRO A 39 -5.35 -11.58 14.76
C PRO A 39 -4.29 -10.47 14.75
N ARG A 40 -3.29 -10.68 13.89
CA ARG A 40 -2.37 -9.64 13.44
C ARG A 40 -2.86 -9.09 12.09
N ILE A 41 -2.92 -7.77 11.95
CA ILE A 41 -3.33 -7.08 10.72
C ILE A 41 -2.08 -6.44 10.13
N SER A 42 -1.61 -6.96 9.01
CA SER A 42 -0.40 -6.48 8.34
C SER A 42 -0.75 -5.89 6.97
N ARG A 43 -0.12 -4.77 6.62
CA ARG A 43 -0.22 -4.10 5.33
C ARG A 43 1.19 -3.69 4.88
N VAL A 44 1.49 -3.88 3.61
CA VAL A 44 2.79 -3.52 3.01
C VAL A 44 2.53 -2.87 1.66
N ALA A 45 3.12 -1.70 1.43
CA ALA A 45 2.84 -0.86 0.27
C ALA A 45 3.23 -1.50 -1.08
N ASN A 46 4.28 -2.34 -1.05
CA ASN A 46 4.86 -2.98 -2.23
C ASN A 46 4.37 -4.42 -2.41
N GLU A 47 3.44 -4.91 -1.58
CA GLU A 47 2.86 -6.24 -1.74
C GLU A 47 1.40 -6.10 -2.18
N TYR A 48 1.18 -6.28 -3.48
CA TYR A 48 -0.14 -6.22 -4.14
C TYR A 48 -0.89 -7.52 -3.94
N ARG A 49 -1.09 -7.88 -2.68
CA ARG A 49 -1.60 -9.19 -2.29
C ARG A 49 -2.85 -9.04 -1.44
N ALA A 50 -3.79 -9.93 -1.71
CA ALA A 50 -4.94 -10.12 -0.85
C ALA A 50 -4.49 -10.48 0.56
N THR A 51 -4.96 -9.72 1.54
CA THR A 51 -4.66 -9.97 2.95
C THR A 51 -5.70 -10.90 3.54
N THR A 52 -5.24 -11.91 4.27
CA THR A 52 -6.11 -12.77 5.06
C THR A 52 -5.69 -12.77 6.51
N ILE A 53 -6.66 -12.82 7.40
CA ILE A 53 -6.44 -12.92 8.84
C ILE A 53 -7.08 -14.20 9.39
N ASN A 54 -6.56 -14.70 10.50
CA ASN A 54 -7.09 -15.87 11.19
C ASN A 54 -7.53 -15.50 12.60
N ILE A 55 -8.75 -15.88 12.97
CA ILE A 55 -9.35 -15.59 14.28
C ILE A 55 -9.76 -16.92 14.91
N SER A 56 -9.28 -17.19 16.12
CA SER A 56 -9.64 -18.40 16.87
C SER A 56 -10.75 -18.09 17.86
N LEU A 57 -11.82 -18.89 17.87
CA LEU A 57 -12.95 -18.75 18.79
C LEU A 57 -13.20 -20.01 19.63
N ALA A 58 -13.80 -19.79 20.80
CA ALA A 58 -14.29 -20.83 21.70
C ALA A 58 -15.64 -21.38 21.21
N ASN A 59 -15.74 -22.71 21.19
CA ASN A 59 -16.91 -23.46 20.74
C ASN A 59 -17.18 -24.68 21.63
N ASN A 60 -16.90 -24.60 22.94
CA ASN A 60 -17.11 -25.71 23.88
C ASN A 60 -18.58 -26.12 24.00
N ASP A 61 -19.50 -25.20 23.72
CA ASP A 61 -20.95 -25.41 23.75
C ASP A 61 -21.53 -25.86 22.39
N GLY A 62 -20.69 -25.97 21.35
CA GLY A 62 -21.11 -26.33 20.00
C GLY A 62 -21.94 -25.26 19.29
N ALA A 63 -22.11 -24.06 19.87
CA ALA A 63 -22.96 -23.01 19.30
C ALA A 63 -22.49 -22.52 17.91
N LEU A 64 -21.19 -22.65 17.62
CA LEU A 64 -20.57 -22.27 16.35
C LEU A 64 -20.55 -23.43 15.34
N ASN A 65 -21.19 -24.56 15.62
CA ASN A 65 -21.32 -25.67 14.65
C ASN A 65 -22.19 -25.28 13.45
N THR A 66 -23.02 -24.24 13.60
CA THR A 66 -23.83 -23.65 12.53
C THR A 66 -23.00 -23.19 11.32
N PHE A 67 -21.72 -22.88 11.49
CA PHE A 67 -20.84 -22.50 10.38
C PHE A 67 -20.58 -23.64 9.38
N TYR A 68 -20.52 -24.91 9.81
CA TYR A 68 -20.39 -26.04 8.88
C TYR A 68 -21.73 -26.67 8.50
N VAL A 69 -22.74 -26.57 9.38
CA VAL A 69 -24.10 -27.08 9.09
C VAL A 69 -24.75 -26.25 7.98
N THR A 70 -24.50 -24.94 7.95
CA THR A 70 -25.06 -24.03 6.95
C THR A 70 -23.94 -23.43 6.10
N THR A 71 -23.69 -24.03 4.94
CA THR A 71 -22.62 -23.60 4.01
C THR A 71 -22.76 -22.15 3.53
N TYR A 72 -23.97 -21.57 3.52
CA TYR A 72 -24.19 -20.15 3.21
C TYR A 72 -23.50 -19.18 4.18
N ASN A 73 -23.15 -19.62 5.39
CA ASN A 73 -22.40 -18.80 6.33
C ASN A 73 -20.98 -18.47 5.85
N MET A 74 -20.48 -19.16 4.81
CA MET A 74 -19.20 -18.84 4.16
C MET A 74 -19.21 -17.50 3.40
N LEU A 75 -20.36 -16.84 3.23
CA LEU A 75 -20.43 -15.48 2.67
C LEU A 75 -20.55 -14.39 3.74
N ALA A 76 -20.41 -14.74 5.03
CA ALA A 76 -20.60 -13.79 6.12
C ALA A 76 -19.56 -12.67 6.11
N ASP A 77 -20.04 -11.44 6.27
CA ASP A 77 -19.18 -10.27 6.46
C ASP A 77 -18.57 -10.33 7.87
N CYS A 78 -17.28 -10.06 7.98
CA CYS A 78 -16.55 -10.06 9.22
C CYS A 78 -15.95 -8.68 9.44
N SER A 79 -15.98 -8.17 10.68
CA SER A 79 -15.27 -6.93 11.01
C SER A 79 -14.60 -6.99 12.37
N LEU A 80 -13.43 -6.38 12.42
CA LEU A 80 -12.62 -6.19 13.62
C LEU A 80 -12.55 -4.71 13.93
N GLN A 81 -12.87 -4.39 15.17
CA GLN A 81 -12.93 -3.03 15.64
C GLN A 81 -12.10 -2.88 16.91
N LEU A 82 -11.52 -1.70 17.06
CA LEU A 82 -10.82 -1.27 18.25
C LEU A 82 -11.45 0.05 18.70
N GLY A 83 -11.61 0.23 20.01
CA GLY A 83 -12.15 1.47 20.52
C GLY A 83 -11.84 1.74 21.96
N PHE A 84 -12.42 2.82 22.45
CA PHE A 84 -12.23 3.31 23.80
C PHE A 84 -13.57 3.73 24.37
N THR A 85 -13.77 3.45 25.66
CA THR A 85 -14.98 3.84 26.40
C THR A 85 -14.69 5.11 27.16
N THR A 86 -15.53 6.14 26.96
CA THR A 86 -15.48 7.39 27.71
C THR A 86 -15.92 7.15 29.16
N ASP A 87 -15.63 8.10 30.06
CA ASP A 87 -16.09 8.05 31.45
C ASP A 87 -17.63 8.03 31.56
N SER A 88 -18.33 8.52 30.54
CA SER A 88 -19.80 8.45 30.43
C SER A 88 -20.34 7.09 29.99
N GLY A 89 -19.46 6.10 29.73
CA GLY A 89 -19.82 4.77 29.26
C GLY A 89 -20.05 4.65 27.76
N THR A 90 -19.81 5.69 26.96
CA THR A 90 -19.96 5.66 25.50
C THR A 90 -18.69 5.10 24.87
N THR A 91 -18.82 4.07 24.03
CA THR A 91 -17.66 3.51 23.32
C THR A 91 -17.59 4.05 21.89
N GLU A 92 -16.49 4.74 21.56
CA GLU A 92 -16.14 5.07 20.18
C GLU A 92 -15.31 3.92 19.60
N MET A 93 -15.67 3.41 18.41
CA MET A 93 -15.02 2.27 17.76
C MET A 93 -14.53 2.64 16.36
N ALA A 94 -13.29 2.28 16.05
CA ALA A 94 -12.69 2.33 14.73
C ALA A 94 -12.67 0.92 14.12
N THR A 95 -13.01 0.80 12.84
CA THR A 95 -12.89 -0.49 12.13
C THR A 95 -11.48 -0.61 11.56
N LEU A 96 -10.75 -1.64 11.99
CA LEU A 96 -9.36 -1.86 11.59
C LEU A 96 -9.24 -2.82 10.41
N TYR A 97 -10.19 -3.76 10.32
CA TYR A 97 -10.26 -4.72 9.23
C TYR A 97 -11.71 -5.12 9.00
N ARG A 98 -12.09 -5.21 7.73
CA ARG A 98 -13.37 -5.78 7.30
C ARG A 98 -13.12 -6.65 6.07
N GLY A 99 -13.83 -7.75 5.99
CA GLY A 99 -13.67 -8.71 4.90
C GLY A 99 -14.78 -9.75 4.93
N LYS A 100 -14.65 -10.78 4.10
CA LYS A 100 -15.59 -11.89 4.04
C LYS A 100 -14.97 -13.16 4.61
N LEU A 101 -15.80 -14.01 5.20
CA LEU A 101 -15.35 -15.33 5.62
C LEU A 101 -14.85 -16.12 4.40
N GLN A 102 -13.66 -16.68 4.48
CA GLN A 102 -13.07 -17.51 3.42
C GLN A 102 -13.24 -18.99 3.75
N SER A 103 -12.90 -19.37 4.98
CA SER A 103 -12.95 -20.76 5.41
C SER A 103 -13.14 -20.84 6.91
N VAL A 104 -13.74 -21.95 7.32
CA VAL A 104 -13.96 -22.31 8.71
C VAL A 104 -13.28 -23.64 8.98
N ARG A 105 -12.50 -23.73 10.05
CA ARG A 105 -11.82 -24.96 10.46
C ARG A 105 -12.11 -25.26 11.93
N TYR A 106 -12.20 -26.55 12.26
CA TYR A 106 -12.36 -27.04 13.64
C TYR A 106 -11.12 -27.84 13.99
N PRO A 107 -10.01 -27.17 14.39
CA PRO A 107 -8.72 -27.85 14.54
C PRO A 107 -8.72 -28.86 15.70
N LYS A 108 -9.56 -28.63 16.72
CA LYS A 108 -9.81 -29.54 17.84
C LYS A 108 -11.19 -29.26 18.44
N GLU A 109 -11.70 -30.23 19.19
CA GLU A 109 -12.96 -30.09 19.93
C GLU A 109 -12.95 -28.82 20.80
N GLY A 110 -14.08 -28.11 20.80
CA GLY A 110 -14.24 -26.87 21.57
C GLY A 110 -13.62 -25.62 20.94
N THR A 111 -13.05 -25.71 19.73
CA THR A 111 -12.45 -24.55 19.05
C THR A 111 -12.79 -24.48 17.57
N ILE A 112 -12.80 -23.27 17.05
CA ILE A 112 -13.01 -22.96 15.63
C ILE A 112 -12.03 -21.88 15.20
N GLU A 113 -11.54 -21.97 13.97
CA GLU A 113 -10.71 -20.96 13.32
C GLU A 113 -11.43 -20.42 12.10
N LEU A 114 -11.60 -19.10 12.08
CA LEU A 114 -12.17 -18.37 10.96
C LEU A 114 -11.03 -17.71 10.20
N LYS A 115 -10.92 -18.03 8.90
CA LYS A 115 -10.06 -17.29 7.98
C LYS A 115 -10.90 -16.27 7.25
N VAL A 116 -10.55 -14.99 7.38
CA VAL A 116 -11.26 -13.87 6.74
C VAL A 116 -10.36 -13.28 5.67
N ARG A 117 -10.92 -12.99 4.50
CA ARG A 117 -10.24 -12.41 3.35
C ARG A 117 -10.73 -11.00 3.06
N ASP A 118 -9.83 -10.13 2.62
CA ASP A 118 -10.18 -8.79 2.19
C ASP A 118 -10.76 -8.78 0.76
N ARG A 119 -11.09 -7.59 0.28
CA ARG A 119 -11.64 -7.36 -1.06
C ARG A 119 -10.67 -7.67 -2.20
N LEU A 120 -9.36 -7.46 -2.01
CA LEU A 120 -8.37 -7.74 -3.06
C LEU A 120 -8.27 -9.25 -3.34
N TRP A 121 -8.74 -10.11 -2.43
CA TRP A 121 -8.85 -11.55 -2.73
C TRP A 121 -9.65 -11.84 -3.99
N ASP A 122 -10.73 -11.09 -4.27
CA ASP A 122 -11.55 -11.33 -5.45
C ASP A 122 -10.74 -11.16 -6.76
N PHE A 123 -9.72 -10.32 -6.76
CA PHE A 123 -8.82 -10.11 -7.90
C PHE A 123 -7.86 -11.28 -8.11
N THR A 124 -7.50 -12.01 -7.04
CA THR A 124 -6.61 -13.19 -7.15
C THR A 124 -7.25 -14.37 -7.88
N GLN A 125 -8.58 -14.38 -7.98
CA GLN A 125 -9.38 -15.45 -8.58
C GLN A 125 -9.75 -15.16 -10.03
N LYS A 126 -9.51 -13.94 -10.51
CA LYS A 126 -9.91 -13.47 -11.84
C LYS A 126 -8.70 -13.24 -12.73
N LYS A 127 -8.87 -13.61 -13.99
CA LYS A 127 -7.90 -13.39 -15.05
C LYS A 127 -8.47 -12.42 -16.09
N ILE A 128 -7.58 -11.67 -16.73
CA ILE A 128 -7.89 -10.75 -17.82
C ILE A 128 -7.56 -11.50 -19.12
N GLY A 129 -8.47 -11.54 -20.10
CA GLY A 129 -8.18 -12.21 -21.38
C GLY A 129 -8.02 -13.74 -21.31
N ASP A 130 -8.76 -14.43 -20.41
CA ASP A 130 -8.72 -15.90 -20.31
C ASP A 130 -9.58 -16.62 -21.37
N THR A 131 -9.53 -17.95 -21.46
CA THR A 131 -10.09 -18.85 -22.51
C THR A 131 -11.51 -18.60 -23.06
N ASN A 132 -12.29 -17.67 -22.51
CA ASN A 132 -13.58 -17.23 -23.04
C ASN A 132 -13.62 -15.74 -23.47
N SER A 133 -12.52 -15.03 -23.32
CA SER A 133 -12.29 -13.60 -23.56
C SER A 133 -11.06 -13.48 -24.46
N TYR A 134 -11.21 -12.87 -25.63
CA TYR A 134 -10.07 -12.60 -26.52
C TYR A 134 -8.97 -11.83 -25.76
N MET A 135 -7.73 -11.96 -26.22
CA MET A 135 -6.60 -11.10 -25.82
C MET A 135 -7.07 -9.64 -25.73
N ILE A 136 -6.60 -8.93 -24.71
CA ILE A 136 -7.07 -7.58 -24.42
C ILE A 136 -5.95 -6.58 -24.66
N ASP A 137 -6.07 -5.84 -25.74
CA ASP A 137 -5.22 -4.70 -26.04
C ASP A 137 -5.85 -3.41 -25.53
N ILE A 138 -5.10 -2.67 -24.72
CA ILE A 138 -5.45 -1.33 -24.26
C ILE A 138 -4.38 -0.39 -24.80
N GLY A 139 -4.78 0.51 -25.70
CA GLY A 139 -3.89 1.54 -26.24
C GLY A 139 -3.49 2.57 -25.18
N SER A 140 -2.80 3.62 -25.63
CA SER A 140 -2.32 4.71 -24.76
C SER A 140 -3.42 5.28 -23.87
N THR A 141 -3.25 5.13 -22.55
CA THR A 141 -4.21 5.53 -21.53
C THR A 141 -3.49 6.02 -20.27
N LEU A 142 -4.19 6.70 -19.36
CA LEU A 142 -3.62 7.01 -18.05
C LEU A 142 -3.56 5.72 -17.20
N PRO A 143 -2.53 5.54 -16.35
CA PRO A 143 -2.49 4.44 -15.39
C PRO A 143 -3.74 4.36 -14.51
N SER A 144 -4.33 5.51 -14.15
CA SER A 144 -5.56 5.57 -13.38
C SER A 144 -6.77 5.01 -14.11
N ASP A 145 -6.88 5.30 -15.41
CA ASP A 145 -7.98 4.82 -16.24
C ASP A 145 -7.85 3.30 -16.47
N LEU A 146 -6.63 2.83 -16.67
CA LEU A 146 -6.32 1.40 -16.72
C LEU A 146 -6.68 0.72 -15.39
N ALA A 147 -6.22 1.23 -14.25
CA ALA A 147 -6.53 0.67 -12.94
C ALA A 147 -8.04 0.69 -12.62
N TRP A 148 -8.75 1.75 -13.01
CA TRP A 148 -10.22 1.82 -12.87
C TRP A 148 -10.91 0.73 -13.69
N THR A 149 -10.48 0.55 -14.95
CA THR A 149 -10.99 -0.50 -15.84
C THR A 149 -10.73 -1.89 -15.28
N LEU A 150 -9.51 -2.13 -14.77
CA LEU A 150 -9.13 -3.36 -14.10
C LEU A 150 -10.01 -3.65 -12.87
N CYS A 151 -10.25 -2.65 -12.02
CA CYS A 151 -11.07 -2.84 -10.82
C CYS A 151 -12.55 -3.06 -11.14
N THR A 152 -13.10 -2.28 -12.08
CA THR A 152 -14.56 -2.24 -12.33
C THR A 152 -14.98 -3.26 -13.39
N CYS A 153 -14.45 -3.17 -14.61
CA CYS A 153 -14.85 -4.03 -15.72
C CYS A 153 -14.42 -5.48 -15.52
N TYR A 154 -13.16 -5.70 -15.14
CA TYR A 154 -12.62 -7.06 -14.95
C TYR A 154 -12.78 -7.54 -13.51
N GLY A 155 -12.51 -6.65 -12.55
CA GLY A 155 -12.57 -6.93 -11.12
C GLY A 155 -13.99 -7.07 -10.58
N GLY A 156 -15.00 -6.54 -11.28
CA GLY A 156 -16.41 -6.58 -10.87
C GLY A 156 -16.70 -5.67 -9.67
N MET A 157 -15.86 -4.68 -9.41
CA MET A 157 -16.13 -3.63 -8.44
C MET A 157 -17.13 -2.61 -9.00
N SER A 158 -17.79 -1.89 -8.11
CA SER A 158 -18.78 -0.88 -8.44
C SER A 158 -18.21 0.22 -9.34
N THR A 159 -18.94 0.53 -10.41
CA THR A 159 -18.66 1.60 -11.38
C THR A 159 -19.08 2.99 -10.88
N VAL A 160 -19.59 3.10 -9.64
CA VAL A 160 -20.06 4.37 -9.07
C VAL A 160 -18.89 5.35 -8.94
N ALA A 161 -18.88 6.40 -9.78
CA ALA A 161 -17.84 7.42 -9.81
C ALA A 161 -18.11 8.54 -8.78
N SER A 162 -18.24 8.20 -7.49
CA SER A 162 -18.43 9.18 -6.40
C SER A 162 -17.98 8.63 -5.04
N THR A 163 -17.95 9.47 -4.01
CA THR A 163 -17.63 9.07 -2.62
C THR A 163 -18.58 8.02 -2.04
N SER A 164 -19.73 7.79 -2.68
CA SER A 164 -20.67 6.72 -2.33
C SER A 164 -20.26 5.33 -2.86
N ASN A 165 -19.16 5.23 -3.61
CA ASN A 165 -18.67 3.94 -4.12
C ASN A 165 -18.44 2.96 -2.95
N PRO A 166 -19.07 1.77 -2.97
CA PRO A 166 -18.98 0.81 -1.88
C PRO A 166 -17.65 0.04 -1.83
N ASP A 167 -16.88 0.07 -2.92
CA ASP A 167 -15.76 -0.84 -3.14
C ASP A 167 -14.41 -0.12 -3.23
N ILE A 168 -14.42 1.10 -3.77
CA ILE A 168 -13.23 1.94 -3.96
C ILE A 168 -13.39 3.20 -3.10
N ASP A 169 -12.34 3.59 -2.38
CA ASP A 169 -12.27 4.94 -1.80
C ASP A 169 -12.03 5.93 -2.94
N TYR A 170 -13.14 6.46 -3.45
CA TYR A 170 -13.14 7.31 -4.64
C TYR A 170 -12.35 8.62 -4.44
N THR A 171 -12.29 9.14 -3.21
CA THR A 171 -11.47 10.33 -2.90
C THR A 171 -9.99 10.03 -3.11
N SER A 172 -9.48 8.93 -2.55
CA SER A 172 -8.09 8.51 -2.75
C SER A 172 -7.77 8.19 -4.21
N PHE A 173 -8.72 7.58 -4.92
CA PHE A 173 -8.57 7.32 -6.35
C PHE A 173 -8.45 8.61 -7.15
N LEU A 174 -9.28 9.63 -6.89
CA LEU A 174 -9.21 10.92 -7.58
C LEU A 174 -7.91 11.67 -7.29
N GLU A 175 -7.48 11.70 -6.02
CA GLU A 175 -6.19 12.29 -5.61
C GLU A 175 -5.03 11.63 -6.34
N TRP A 176 -5.06 10.29 -6.45
CA TRP A 176 -4.08 9.51 -7.18
C TRP A 176 -4.12 9.75 -8.69
N ALA A 177 -5.31 9.76 -9.29
CA ALA A 177 -5.52 9.93 -10.74
C ALA A 177 -5.14 11.34 -11.24
N ALA A 178 -5.39 12.36 -10.43
CA ALA A 178 -5.04 13.75 -10.77
C ALA A 178 -3.54 13.90 -11.07
N GLN A 179 -2.70 13.13 -10.37
CA GLN A 179 -1.24 13.19 -10.51
C GLN A 179 -0.76 12.69 -11.87
N PHE A 180 -1.38 11.65 -12.42
CA PHE A 180 -1.04 11.17 -13.77
C PHE A 180 -1.61 12.05 -14.86
N SER A 181 -2.75 12.68 -14.60
CA SER A 181 -3.33 13.66 -15.51
C SER A 181 -2.44 14.89 -15.63
N GLN A 182 -1.88 15.35 -14.51
CA GLN A 182 -0.94 16.48 -14.48
C GLN A 182 0.38 16.17 -15.19
N ASP A 183 0.96 14.99 -14.94
CA ASP A 183 2.22 14.57 -15.56
C ASP A 183 2.04 14.05 -17.00
N ASN A 184 0.79 13.93 -17.47
CA ASN A 184 0.42 13.24 -18.70
C ASN A 184 1.09 11.86 -18.84
N LEU A 185 1.14 11.10 -17.74
CA LEU A 185 1.75 9.77 -17.72
C LEU A 185 0.85 8.79 -18.49
N ARG A 186 1.40 8.16 -19.53
CA ARG A 186 0.67 7.24 -20.41
C ARG A 186 1.28 5.84 -20.39
N VAL A 187 0.40 4.84 -20.38
CA VAL A 187 0.75 3.43 -20.50
C VAL A 187 -0.13 2.75 -21.55
N ALA A 188 0.35 1.66 -22.10
CA ALA A 188 -0.43 0.69 -22.86
C ALA A 188 -0.37 -0.65 -22.12
N ALA A 189 -1.30 -1.55 -22.45
CA ALA A 189 -1.34 -2.86 -21.85
C ALA A 189 -1.82 -3.93 -22.83
N HIS A 190 -1.34 -5.14 -22.61
CA HIS A 190 -1.74 -6.35 -23.31
C HIS A 190 -1.90 -7.47 -22.29
N TYR A 191 -3.04 -8.16 -22.33
CA TYR A 191 -3.34 -9.24 -21.38
C TYR A 191 -3.84 -10.51 -22.08
N GLU A 192 -3.25 -11.64 -21.71
CA GLU A 192 -3.50 -13.01 -22.20
C GLU A 192 -3.70 -14.04 -21.06
N GLY A 193 -4.27 -13.61 -19.94
CA GLY A 193 -4.62 -14.47 -18.82
C GLY A 193 -3.92 -14.10 -17.50
N GLU A 194 -3.31 -12.92 -17.43
CA GLU A 194 -2.74 -12.34 -16.22
C GLU A 194 -3.83 -12.13 -15.17
N LYS A 195 -3.44 -12.27 -13.90
CA LYS A 195 -4.36 -11.92 -12.82
C LYS A 195 -4.48 -10.42 -12.71
N ILE A 196 -5.65 -9.97 -12.25
CA ILE A 196 -5.89 -8.55 -11.97
C ILE A 196 -4.89 -8.01 -10.93
N THR A 197 -4.48 -8.85 -9.96
CA THR A 197 -3.46 -8.47 -8.97
C THR A 197 -2.12 -8.17 -9.60
N ASP A 198 -1.72 -8.95 -10.60
CA ASP A 198 -0.40 -8.85 -11.23
C ASP A 198 -0.37 -7.59 -12.13
N ALA A 199 -1.45 -7.33 -12.85
CA ALA A 199 -1.65 -6.11 -13.63
C ALA A 199 -1.64 -4.83 -12.75
N LEU A 200 -2.33 -4.85 -11.61
CA LEU A 200 -2.32 -3.72 -10.67
C LEU A 200 -0.95 -3.54 -10.00
N GLU A 201 -0.23 -4.64 -9.74
CA GLU A 201 1.15 -4.61 -9.23
C GLU A 201 2.10 -3.96 -10.23
N ALA A 202 1.98 -4.28 -11.53
CA ALA A 202 2.76 -3.67 -12.59
C ALA A 202 2.53 -2.15 -12.65
N ILE A 203 1.25 -1.73 -12.70
CA ILE A 203 0.86 -0.30 -12.68
C ILE A 203 1.46 0.42 -11.49
N ALA A 204 1.34 -0.16 -10.31
CA ALA A 204 1.87 0.44 -9.10
C ALA A 204 3.39 0.57 -9.08
N ARG A 205 4.10 -0.44 -9.57
CA ARG A 205 5.56 -0.44 -9.65
C ARG A 205 6.07 0.62 -10.63
N MET A 206 5.37 0.78 -11.76
CA MET A 206 5.67 1.77 -12.78
C MET A 206 5.35 3.20 -12.34
N THR A 207 4.32 3.37 -11.52
CA THR A 207 3.91 4.71 -11.03
C THR A 207 4.55 5.11 -9.70
N GLU A 208 5.22 4.15 -9.04
CA GLU A 208 5.60 4.18 -7.63
C GLU A 208 4.40 4.56 -6.76
N SER A 209 3.47 3.63 -6.64
CA SER A 209 2.24 3.79 -5.88
C SER A 209 2.06 2.66 -4.88
N ALA A 210 1.08 2.84 -3.98
CA ALA A 210 0.47 1.82 -3.14
C ALA A 210 -0.99 1.62 -3.56
N ILE A 211 -1.45 0.37 -3.66
CA ILE A 211 -2.87 0.00 -3.73
C ILE A 211 -3.14 -1.05 -2.66
N TRP A 212 -4.10 -0.79 -1.78
CA TRP A 212 -4.38 -1.67 -0.64
C TRP A 212 -5.85 -1.61 -0.22
N VAL A 213 -6.27 -2.50 0.68
CA VAL A 213 -7.60 -2.45 1.31
C VAL A 213 -7.52 -1.79 2.69
N ASP A 214 -8.37 -0.81 2.93
CA ASP A 214 -8.46 -0.12 4.21
C ASP A 214 -9.31 -0.88 5.26
N GLY A 215 -9.42 -0.30 6.46
CA GLY A 215 -10.22 -0.90 7.53
C GLY A 215 -11.72 -0.99 7.21
N GLY A 216 -12.21 -0.16 6.29
CA GLY A 216 -13.60 -0.14 5.81
C GLY A 216 -13.88 -1.17 4.71
N ASN A 217 -12.89 -1.95 4.30
CA ASN A 217 -12.94 -2.85 3.15
C ASN A 217 -13.11 -2.11 1.81
N LYS A 218 -12.51 -0.92 1.66
CA LYS A 218 -12.41 -0.21 0.38
C LYS A 218 -10.99 -0.26 -0.17
N ILE A 219 -10.88 -0.34 -1.50
CA ILE A 219 -9.60 -0.24 -2.22
C ILE A 219 -9.15 1.22 -2.20
N ARG A 220 -7.94 1.47 -1.74
CA ARG A 220 -7.30 2.79 -1.70
C ARG A 220 -6.12 2.83 -2.66
N PHE A 221 -5.80 4.04 -3.10
CA PHE A 221 -4.69 4.34 -3.98
C PHE A 221 -3.86 5.49 -3.37
N CYS A 222 -2.54 5.44 -3.52
CA CYS A 222 -1.65 6.52 -3.11
C CYS A 222 -0.40 6.52 -3.99
N ARG A 223 0.01 7.71 -4.48
CA ARG A 223 1.25 7.87 -5.23
C ARG A 223 2.33 8.40 -4.30
N PHE A 224 3.54 7.89 -4.48
CA PHE A 224 4.71 8.18 -3.66
C PHE A 224 5.43 9.47 -4.06
N ILE A 225 4.74 10.62 -4.07
CA ILE A 225 5.31 11.87 -4.59
C ILE A 225 5.32 13.04 -3.60
N GLU A 226 4.34 13.17 -2.70
CA GLU A 226 4.25 14.33 -1.82
C GLU A 226 4.15 13.92 -0.33
N PRO A 227 4.76 14.68 0.59
CA PRO A 227 4.53 14.53 2.02
C PRO A 227 3.07 14.85 2.35
N SER A 228 2.30 13.84 2.76
CA SER A 228 0.87 13.98 3.05
C SER A 228 0.57 14.28 4.53
N SER A 229 1.54 14.05 5.41
CA SER A 229 1.40 14.29 6.85
C SER A 229 2.76 14.55 7.50
N LEU A 230 2.88 15.66 8.24
CA LEU A 230 4.04 15.95 9.09
C LEU A 230 3.59 16.22 10.55
N ASP A 231 2.32 15.95 10.83
CA ASP A 231 1.65 16.24 12.10
C ASP A 231 1.87 15.13 13.15
N THR A 232 2.04 13.86 12.75
CA THR A 232 2.47 12.81 13.67
C THR A 232 3.99 12.76 13.78
N VAL A 233 4.48 12.85 15.03
CA VAL A 233 5.91 12.85 15.36
C VAL A 233 6.22 11.72 16.33
N PHE A 234 6.88 10.67 15.83
CA PHE A 234 7.44 9.59 16.63
C PHE A 234 8.69 10.10 17.34
N THR A 235 8.58 10.25 18.65
CA THR A 235 9.70 10.60 19.53
C THR A 235 10.11 9.40 20.37
N ARG A 236 11.25 9.50 21.06
CA ARG A 236 11.72 8.44 21.97
C ARG A 236 10.70 8.03 23.05
N SER A 237 9.84 8.94 23.51
CA SER A 237 8.82 8.61 24.52
C SER A 237 7.61 7.85 23.95
N LYS A 238 7.39 7.93 22.63
CA LYS A 238 6.28 7.26 21.93
C LYS A 238 6.72 5.97 21.24
N THR A 239 8.01 5.68 21.24
CA THR A 239 8.62 4.50 20.60
C THR A 239 9.13 3.54 21.66
N LYS A 240 8.78 2.27 21.56
CA LYS A 240 9.28 1.19 22.41
C LYS A 240 10.65 0.73 21.93
N ASN A 241 10.77 0.58 20.62
CA ASN A 241 11.98 0.12 19.97
C ASN A 241 12.10 0.80 18.59
N LEU A 242 13.34 0.97 18.15
CA LEU A 242 13.69 1.51 16.85
C LEU A 242 14.85 0.70 16.30
N ALA A 243 14.64 0.08 15.15
CA ALA A 243 15.70 -0.54 14.36
C ALA A 243 15.90 0.26 13.07
N ILE A 244 17.15 0.40 12.66
CA ILE A 244 17.55 1.09 11.44
C ILE A 244 18.32 0.09 10.60
N ASP A 245 17.94 0.00 9.33
CA ASP A 245 18.54 -0.89 8.36
C ASP A 245 18.97 -0.12 7.11
N VAL A 246 20.26 -0.17 6.79
CA VAL A 246 20.88 0.56 5.68
C VAL A 246 21.66 -0.43 4.84
N GLU A 247 21.21 -0.66 3.62
CA GLU A 247 21.77 -1.68 2.72
C GLU A 247 22.15 -1.06 1.38
N LYS A 248 23.39 -1.30 0.95
CA LYS A 248 23.89 -0.86 -0.38
C LYS A 248 23.05 -1.45 -1.51
N GLN A 249 22.51 -2.66 -1.34
CA GLN A 249 21.72 -3.38 -2.34
C GLN A 249 20.44 -2.63 -2.75
N ARG A 250 20.03 -1.62 -1.98
CA ARG A 250 18.88 -0.76 -2.29
C ARG A 250 19.27 0.49 -3.08
N VAL A 251 20.55 0.68 -3.37
CA VAL A 251 21.02 1.77 -4.23
C VAL A 251 20.59 1.48 -5.66
N ILE A 252 19.97 2.45 -6.31
CA ILE A 252 19.73 2.47 -7.74
C ILE A 252 20.33 3.78 -8.25
N ASN A 253 21.45 3.68 -8.94
CA ASN A 253 22.14 4.85 -9.50
C ASN A 253 22.28 4.80 -11.02
N THR A 254 21.77 3.72 -11.62
CA THR A 254 21.57 3.54 -13.05
C THR A 254 20.21 2.85 -13.22
N GLN A 255 19.26 3.51 -13.89
CA GLN A 255 17.93 2.96 -14.10
C GLN A 255 17.65 2.85 -15.60
N TYR A 256 17.36 1.63 -16.04
CA TYR A 256 16.86 1.35 -17.38
C TYR A 256 15.34 1.24 -17.31
N VAL A 257 14.64 1.93 -18.20
CA VAL A 257 13.19 1.81 -18.37
C VAL A 257 12.90 1.55 -19.84
N PHE A 258 12.46 0.34 -20.14
CA PHE A 258 12.03 -0.03 -21.48
C PHE A 258 10.61 0.50 -21.73
N PHE A 259 10.36 0.94 -22.95
CA PHE A 259 9.07 1.49 -23.35
C PHE A 259 8.74 1.10 -24.80
N ASN A 260 7.48 1.31 -25.19
CA ASN A 260 7.00 1.02 -26.55
C ASN A 260 7.18 -0.46 -26.96
N TYR A 261 6.71 -1.40 -26.13
CA TYR A 261 6.73 -2.83 -26.45
C TYR A 261 5.82 -3.15 -27.66
N SER A 262 6.35 -3.95 -28.60
CA SER A 262 5.63 -4.39 -29.78
C SER A 262 5.08 -5.80 -29.58
N VAL A 263 3.80 -5.93 -29.23
CA VAL A 263 3.12 -7.23 -29.07
C VAL A 263 3.23 -8.10 -30.33
N ALA A 264 3.11 -7.50 -31.53
CA ALA A 264 3.14 -8.26 -32.78
C ALA A 264 4.51 -8.89 -33.10
N SER A 265 5.59 -8.28 -32.60
CA SER A 265 6.96 -8.71 -32.91
C SER A 265 7.72 -9.22 -31.69
N ASP A 266 7.11 -9.18 -30.51
CA ASP A 266 7.65 -9.63 -29.23
C ASP A 266 9.02 -9.03 -28.89
N TYR A 267 9.14 -7.70 -29.02
CA TYR A 267 10.36 -6.98 -28.62
C TYR A 267 10.08 -5.54 -28.19
N TRP A 268 11.00 -5.02 -27.37
CA TRP A 268 11.02 -3.62 -26.97
C TRP A 268 11.70 -2.78 -28.03
N THR A 269 11.03 -1.74 -28.52
CA THR A 269 11.62 -0.88 -29.55
C THR A 269 12.61 0.11 -28.97
N ASP A 270 12.41 0.55 -27.73
CA ASP A 270 13.13 1.67 -27.15
C ASP A 270 13.42 1.48 -25.65
N VAL A 271 14.47 2.17 -25.18
CA VAL A 271 14.87 2.22 -23.77
C VAL A 271 15.37 3.61 -23.42
N VAL A 272 15.04 4.09 -22.23
CA VAL A 272 15.69 5.27 -21.63
C VAL A 272 16.56 4.84 -20.47
N VAL A 273 17.64 5.60 -20.24
CA VAL A 273 18.58 5.36 -19.16
C VAL A 273 18.83 6.66 -18.41
N ASP A 274 18.72 6.62 -17.09
CA ASP A 274 19.19 7.71 -16.21
C ASP A 274 20.33 7.21 -15.32
N VAL A 275 21.36 8.06 -15.14
CA VAL A 275 22.58 7.71 -14.40
C VAL A 275 22.98 8.83 -13.44
N ARG A 276 23.22 8.47 -12.17
CA ARG A 276 23.75 9.38 -11.15
C ARG A 276 25.24 9.17 -10.98
N SER A 277 26.03 9.80 -11.83
CA SER A 277 27.49 9.62 -11.91
C SER A 277 28.23 9.83 -10.58
N THR A 278 27.76 10.77 -9.75
CA THR A 278 28.31 11.02 -8.40
C THR A 278 28.08 9.83 -7.47
N SER A 279 26.88 9.23 -7.51
CA SER A 279 26.56 8.01 -6.78
C SER A 279 27.32 6.80 -7.32
N VAL A 280 27.42 6.65 -8.64
CA VAL A 280 28.23 5.58 -9.26
C VAL A 280 29.68 5.66 -8.79
N THR A 281 30.24 6.86 -8.67
CA THR A 281 31.60 7.06 -8.14
C THR A 281 31.73 6.61 -6.68
N SER A 282 30.69 6.81 -5.87
CA SER A 282 30.71 6.48 -4.43
C SER A 282 30.39 5.02 -4.12
N TRP A 283 29.50 4.40 -4.90
CA TRP A 283 28.94 3.09 -4.60
C TRP A 283 29.21 2.03 -5.68
N GLY A 284 29.78 2.40 -6.82
CA GLY A 284 29.83 1.56 -8.02
C GLY A 284 28.47 1.49 -8.73
N ALA A 285 28.43 0.91 -9.92
CA ALA A 285 27.19 0.73 -10.66
C ALA A 285 26.23 -0.19 -9.89
N CYS A 286 25.04 0.33 -9.61
CA CYS A 286 23.94 -0.40 -9.00
C CYS A 286 22.73 -0.18 -9.91
N GLU A 287 22.46 -1.19 -10.73
CA GLU A 287 21.54 -1.12 -11.86
C GLU A 287 20.18 -1.73 -11.52
N ASP A 288 19.12 -1.10 -11.99
CA ASP A 288 17.76 -1.66 -11.99
C ASP A 288 17.14 -1.53 -13.37
N ILE A 289 16.31 -2.51 -13.73
CA ILE A 289 15.67 -2.61 -15.05
C ILE A 289 14.16 -2.72 -14.84
N VAL A 290 13.41 -1.78 -15.43
CA VAL A 290 11.96 -1.85 -15.52
C VAL A 290 11.58 -2.19 -16.94
N GLN A 291 11.04 -3.40 -17.10
CA GLN A 291 10.42 -3.91 -18.31
C GLN A 291 9.25 -4.80 -17.89
N ASP A 292 8.09 -4.62 -18.49
CA ASP A 292 6.89 -5.42 -18.26
C ASP A 292 6.09 -5.51 -19.56
N GLU A 293 5.90 -6.73 -20.05
CA GLU A 293 5.26 -7.00 -21.35
C GLU A 293 3.72 -6.89 -21.26
N SER A 294 3.16 -6.87 -20.05
CA SER A 294 1.73 -6.73 -19.82
C SER A 294 1.30 -5.27 -19.69
N VAL A 295 2.15 -4.41 -19.13
CA VAL A 295 1.92 -2.96 -19.01
C VAL A 295 3.21 -2.20 -19.27
N TRP A 296 3.22 -1.28 -20.23
CA TRP A 296 4.43 -0.53 -20.59
C TRP A 296 4.17 0.95 -20.83
N PHE A 297 5.21 1.77 -20.69
CA PHE A 297 5.16 3.19 -21.09
C PHE A 297 5.10 3.31 -22.60
N VAL A 298 4.35 4.30 -23.10
CA VAL A 298 4.17 4.48 -24.57
C VAL A 298 5.13 5.50 -25.17
N ASP A 299 5.84 6.27 -24.34
CA ASP A 299 6.74 7.33 -24.79
C ASP A 299 7.96 7.48 -23.88
N SER A 300 8.99 8.14 -24.40
CA SER A 300 10.27 8.34 -23.71
C SER A 300 10.16 9.29 -22.53
N ALA A 301 9.28 10.30 -22.58
CA ALA A 301 9.15 11.29 -21.52
C ALA A 301 8.64 10.66 -20.22
N THR A 302 7.65 9.79 -20.32
CA THR A 302 7.06 9.08 -19.17
C THR A 302 8.00 8.01 -18.61
N ALA A 303 8.70 7.29 -19.49
CA ALA A 303 9.75 6.36 -19.09
C ALA A 303 10.91 7.07 -18.38
N LEU A 304 11.34 8.23 -18.90
CA LEU A 304 12.44 9.01 -18.32
C LEU A 304 12.06 9.59 -16.96
N ASN A 305 10.81 10.03 -16.78
CA ASN A 305 10.32 10.48 -15.48
C ASN A 305 10.47 9.40 -14.41
N LEU A 306 10.12 8.14 -14.71
CA LEU A 306 10.34 7.03 -13.78
C LEU A 306 11.84 6.81 -13.54
N ALA A 307 12.64 6.82 -14.60
CA ALA A 307 14.08 6.59 -14.52
C ALA A 307 14.74 7.58 -13.55
N GLN A 308 14.51 8.87 -13.78
CA GLN A 308 15.01 9.97 -12.94
C GLN A 308 14.52 9.90 -11.51
N ARG A 309 13.22 9.60 -11.29
CA ARG A 309 12.66 9.48 -9.93
C ARG A 309 13.33 8.38 -9.13
N ARG A 310 13.55 7.20 -9.73
CA ARG A 310 14.19 6.08 -9.04
C ARG A 310 15.64 6.40 -8.71
N THR A 311 16.40 6.96 -9.65
CA THR A 311 17.79 7.30 -9.37
C THR A 311 17.92 8.46 -8.38
N ASP A 312 17.08 9.49 -8.44
CA ASP A 312 17.09 10.59 -7.46
C ASP A 312 16.80 10.10 -6.04
N ARG A 313 15.86 9.15 -5.94
CA ARG A 313 15.41 8.58 -4.68
C ARG A 313 16.40 7.59 -4.08
N PHE A 314 16.99 6.75 -4.91
CA PHE A 314 17.79 5.60 -4.49
C PHE A 314 19.28 5.75 -4.83
N GLN A 315 19.74 6.93 -5.24
CA GLN A 315 21.17 7.20 -5.46
C GLN A 315 22.04 7.01 -4.20
N PHE A 316 21.45 7.02 -3.00
CA PHE A 316 22.13 6.67 -1.76
C PHE A 316 21.43 5.50 -1.08
N PRO A 317 22.12 4.69 -0.26
CA PRO A 317 21.47 3.60 0.48
C PRO A 317 20.35 4.16 1.36
N PRO A 318 19.07 3.93 1.05
CA PRO A 318 17.98 4.47 1.86
C PRO A 318 17.96 3.76 3.21
N ALA A 319 17.79 4.52 4.29
CA ALA A 319 17.52 3.94 5.59
C ALA A 319 16.06 3.46 5.67
N ILE A 320 15.88 2.23 6.13
CA ILE A 320 14.57 1.69 6.50
C ILE A 320 14.49 1.65 8.03
N TYR A 321 13.46 2.28 8.55
CA TYR A 321 13.21 2.36 9.99
C TYR A 321 12.09 1.41 10.37
N LYS A 322 12.34 0.50 11.31
CA LYS A 322 11.30 -0.30 11.95
C LYS A 322 11.03 0.26 13.33
N ILE A 323 9.81 0.74 13.55
CA ILE A 323 9.41 1.42 14.78
C ILE A 323 8.34 0.59 15.47
N ASP A 324 8.61 0.17 16.70
CA ASP A 324 7.60 -0.48 17.54
C ASP A 324 6.97 0.54 18.49
N THR A 325 5.65 0.61 18.53
CA THR A 325 4.89 1.46 19.45
C THR A 325 3.82 0.66 20.20
N ALA A 326 3.05 1.34 21.05
CA ALA A 326 1.79 0.81 21.55
C ALA A 326 0.71 0.99 20.48
N LEU A 327 -0.25 1.89 20.70
CA LEU A 327 -1.29 2.23 19.71
C LEU A 327 -1.00 3.56 19.00
N TYR A 328 0.12 4.23 19.34
CA TYR A 328 0.46 5.52 18.76
C TYR A 328 0.70 5.41 17.25
N GLY A 329 -0.01 6.24 16.49
CA GLY A 329 0.03 6.27 15.04
C GLY A 329 -0.91 5.26 14.37
N LEU A 330 -1.68 4.46 15.12
CA LEU A 330 -2.61 3.47 14.54
C LEU A 330 -3.61 4.09 13.55
N GLU A 331 -3.91 5.37 13.72
CA GLU A 331 -4.75 6.12 12.79
C GLU A 331 -4.13 6.31 11.42
N ARG A 332 -2.80 6.22 11.27
CA ARG A 332 -2.07 6.47 10.01
C ARG A 332 -2.27 5.35 9.00
N GLU A 333 -1.94 5.62 7.74
CA GLU A 333 -2.05 4.66 6.64
C GLU A 333 -0.77 4.52 5.83
N ILE A 334 -0.71 3.45 5.05
CA ILE A 334 0.33 3.23 4.05
C ILE A 334 0.39 4.42 3.09
N GLY A 335 1.61 4.82 2.71
CA GLY A 335 1.86 5.94 1.80
C GLY A 335 1.86 7.30 2.50
N GLU A 336 1.32 7.42 3.71
CA GLU A 336 1.45 8.66 4.49
C GLU A 336 2.90 8.89 4.93
N THR A 337 3.33 10.15 4.94
CA THR A 337 4.58 10.53 5.60
C THR A 337 4.34 10.80 7.07
N ILE A 338 5.35 10.58 7.91
CA ILE A 338 5.34 10.90 9.34
C ILE A 338 6.71 11.38 9.77
N ARG A 339 6.81 12.09 10.89
CA ARG A 339 8.11 12.53 11.43
C ARG A 339 8.65 11.53 12.45
N LEU A 340 9.94 11.25 12.38
CA LEU A 340 10.73 10.51 13.35
C LEU A 340 11.81 11.45 13.91
N VAL A 341 11.82 11.59 15.24
CA VAL A 341 12.84 12.34 15.97
C VAL A 341 13.45 11.45 17.03
N ASN A 342 14.71 11.08 16.83
CA ASN A 342 15.47 10.26 17.78
C ASN A 342 16.90 10.80 17.92
N SER A 343 17.18 11.45 19.05
CA SER A 343 18.47 12.08 19.31
C SER A 343 19.61 11.07 19.49
N PHE A 344 19.34 9.83 19.91
CA PHE A 344 20.38 8.81 20.09
C PHE A 344 20.98 8.39 18.74
N TYR A 345 20.12 8.15 17.75
CA TYR A 345 20.53 7.84 16.38
C TYR A 345 20.75 9.09 15.50
N GLN A 346 20.63 10.29 16.09
CA GLN A 346 20.72 11.57 15.39
C GLN A 346 19.73 11.71 14.21
N VAL A 347 18.58 11.04 14.32
CA VAL A 347 17.52 11.08 13.31
C VAL A 347 16.60 12.27 13.57
N ASN A 348 16.41 13.11 12.57
CA ASN A 348 15.40 14.18 12.56
C ASN A 348 14.84 14.31 11.13
N SER A 349 13.75 13.59 10.87
CA SER A 349 13.11 13.59 9.55
C SER A 349 12.25 14.85 9.39
N MET A 350 12.88 16.01 9.16
CA MET A 350 12.14 17.25 8.90
C MET A 350 11.23 17.14 7.67
N GLY A 351 11.68 16.40 6.66
CA GLY A 351 10.89 16.07 5.47
C GLY A 351 9.81 15.01 5.70
N GLY A 352 9.91 14.23 6.79
CA GLY A 352 9.10 13.05 7.02
C GLY A 352 9.65 11.79 6.35
N PHE A 353 9.25 10.63 6.86
CA PHE A 353 9.51 9.31 6.30
C PHE A 353 8.18 8.65 5.96
N ARG A 354 8.11 7.92 4.84
CA ARG A 354 6.86 7.32 4.37
C ARG A 354 6.60 5.99 5.06
N ILE A 355 5.35 5.75 5.41
CA ILE A 355 4.89 4.47 5.91
C ILE A 355 4.79 3.48 4.75
N MET A 356 5.71 2.52 4.72
CA MET A 356 5.74 1.42 3.75
C MET A 356 5.14 0.12 4.28
N GLY A 357 5.05 -0.01 5.61
CA GLY A 357 4.43 -1.15 6.25
C GLY A 357 3.81 -0.78 7.57
N MET A 358 2.68 -1.40 7.86
CA MET A 358 2.00 -1.33 9.15
C MET A 358 1.62 -2.73 9.57
N ASP A 359 1.87 -3.03 10.83
CA ASP A 359 1.60 -4.34 11.35
C ASP A 359 1.11 -4.24 12.79
N TYR A 360 -0.17 -4.54 12.98
CA TYR A 360 -0.87 -4.38 14.23
C TYR A 360 -1.22 -5.74 14.83
N ASP A 361 -0.66 -6.04 15.99
CA ASP A 361 -1.05 -7.18 16.80
C ASP A 361 -2.22 -6.77 17.70
N MET A 362 -3.43 -7.17 17.31
CA MET A 362 -4.64 -6.88 18.09
C MET A 362 -4.62 -7.56 19.46
N ASP A 363 -3.83 -8.63 19.68
CA ASP A 363 -3.83 -9.37 20.94
C ASP A 363 -3.01 -8.64 22.00
N THR A 364 -1.81 -8.21 21.62
CA THR A 364 -0.88 -7.50 22.51
C THR A 364 -1.06 -5.97 22.48
N GLY A 365 -1.73 -5.43 21.46
CA GLY A 365 -1.82 -3.99 21.23
C GLY A 365 -0.49 -3.37 20.79
N GLY A 366 0.43 -4.18 20.26
CA GLY A 366 1.67 -3.72 19.65
C GLY A 366 1.46 -3.31 18.20
N LEU A 367 2.11 -2.23 17.78
CA LEU A 367 2.08 -1.72 16.42
C LEU A 367 3.52 -1.54 15.93
N THR A 368 3.82 -2.12 14.77
CA THR A 368 5.11 -1.95 14.11
C THR A 368 4.90 -1.19 12.80
N PHE A 369 5.66 -0.11 12.62
CA PHE A 369 5.76 0.61 11.36
C PHE A 369 7.07 0.25 10.65
N THR A 370 7.01 0.11 9.33
CA THR A 370 8.20 0.14 8.47
C THR A 370 8.17 1.43 7.68
N LEU A 371 9.18 2.27 7.86
CA LEU A 371 9.29 3.56 7.19
C LEU A 371 10.44 3.58 6.21
N ASP A 372 10.25 4.24 5.07
CA ASP A 372 11.34 4.58 4.17
C ASP A 372 11.67 6.08 4.19
N GLU A 373 12.95 6.37 4.02
CA GLU A 373 13.48 7.72 3.82
C GLU A 373 13.41 8.18 2.36
N ALA A 374 13.26 7.22 1.45
CA ALA A 374 13.28 7.40 0.01
C ALA A 374 12.18 8.39 -0.49
N ALA A 375 11.11 8.55 0.29
CA ALA A 375 9.98 9.39 -0.07
C ALA A 375 10.22 10.89 -0.16
N VAL A 376 11.18 11.41 0.60
CA VAL A 376 11.32 12.87 0.77
C VAL A 376 12.72 13.25 0.37
N GLY A 377 12.84 14.18 -0.59
CA GLY A 377 14.09 14.62 -1.23
C GLY A 377 15.15 15.26 -0.32
N GLY A 378 15.20 14.89 0.96
CA GLY A 378 16.31 15.10 1.86
C GLY A 378 16.83 13.75 2.34
N GLY A 379 17.79 13.18 1.62
CA GLY A 379 18.62 12.12 2.17
C GLY A 379 19.22 12.61 3.49
N GLY A 380 18.87 11.96 4.60
CA GLY A 380 19.32 12.22 5.95
C GLY A 380 20.76 11.77 6.19
N GLY A 381 21.65 12.22 5.31
CA GLY A 381 23.09 12.25 5.54
C GLY A 381 23.59 13.66 5.31
N GLY A 382 23.33 14.60 6.23
CA GLY A 382 24.01 15.91 6.28
C GLY A 382 23.95 16.83 5.04
N TYR A 383 23.32 16.42 3.95
CA TYR A 383 23.20 17.14 2.68
C TYR A 383 21.71 17.30 2.32
N SER A 384 20.94 17.90 3.23
CA SER A 384 19.56 18.30 2.98
C SER A 384 19.51 19.68 2.36
N SER A 385 19.14 19.76 1.08
CA SER A 385 18.16 20.69 0.49
C SER A 385 18.54 20.91 -0.98
N TYR A 386 17.75 20.45 -1.95
CA TYR A 386 17.57 21.24 -3.19
C TYR A 386 16.41 20.80 -4.10
N TYR A 387 15.86 19.59 -4.00
CA TYR A 387 14.83 19.14 -4.95
C TYR A 387 13.45 18.97 -4.33
N GLY A 388 12.95 20.08 -3.75
CA GLY A 388 11.54 20.28 -3.43
C GLY A 388 10.82 21.19 -4.44
N GLY A 389 11.38 21.37 -5.64
CA GLY A 389 10.73 22.07 -6.73
C GLY A 389 9.85 21.12 -7.54
N ALA A 390 8.65 21.56 -7.91
CA ALA A 390 7.84 20.89 -8.91
C ALA A 390 8.71 20.43 -10.08
N PHE A 391 8.60 19.16 -10.45
CA PHE A 391 9.25 18.61 -11.63
C PHE A 391 8.72 19.34 -12.86
N TYR A 392 9.53 20.22 -13.45
CA TYR A 392 9.28 20.76 -14.78
C TYR A 392 10.04 19.87 -15.76
N LEU A 393 9.29 19.15 -16.59
CA LEU A 393 9.83 18.58 -17.83
C LEU A 393 10.31 19.76 -18.68
N ASP A 394 11.61 20.05 -18.67
CA ASP A 394 12.19 20.99 -19.61
C ASP A 394 12.32 20.29 -20.96
N TYR A 395 11.33 20.52 -21.82
CA TYR A 395 11.31 19.96 -23.17
C TYR A 395 12.45 20.49 -24.06
N SER A 396 13.18 21.53 -23.64
CA SER A 396 14.24 22.12 -24.47
C SER A 396 15.52 21.27 -24.56
N ASP A 397 15.72 20.32 -23.64
CA ASP A 397 16.86 19.39 -23.66
C ASP A 397 16.57 18.07 -24.41
N LEU A 398 15.32 17.79 -24.79
CA LEU A 398 14.93 16.57 -25.52
C LEU A 398 15.16 16.65 -27.04
N ASP A 399 15.50 17.83 -27.57
CA ASP A 399 15.80 18.05 -29.00
C ASP A 399 17.30 17.92 -29.35
N GLY A 400 18.13 17.43 -28.42
CA GLY A 400 19.53 17.12 -28.67
C GLY A 400 19.71 15.75 -29.34
N ASN A 401 20.44 15.69 -30.45
CA ASN A 401 20.86 14.48 -31.19
C ASN A 401 21.64 13.41 -30.36
N ASP A 402 21.66 13.47 -29.03
CA ASP A 402 22.48 12.63 -28.16
C ASP A 402 21.78 11.36 -27.64
N MET A 403 20.61 11.01 -28.17
CA MET A 403 19.88 9.77 -27.83
C MET A 403 20.04 8.65 -28.88
N LEU A 404 21.01 8.73 -29.78
CA LEU A 404 21.34 7.65 -30.73
C LEU A 404 22.61 6.90 -30.30
N LEU A 405 22.42 5.79 -29.58
CA LEU A 405 23.29 4.62 -29.64
C LEU A 405 22.46 3.37 -29.89
#